data_AF-A0A9D1EZU8-F1
#
_entry.id   AF-A0A9D1EZU8-F1
#
_cell.length_a   1.000
_cell.length_b   1.000
_cell.length_c   1.000
_cell.angle_alpha   90.00
_cell.angle_beta   90.00
_cell.angle_gamma   90.00
#
_symmetry.space_group_name_H-M   'P 1'
#
loop_
_entity.id
_entity.type
_entity.pdbx_description
1 polymer ?
#
loop_
_entity_poly.entity_id
_entity_poly.type
_entity_poly.pdbx_seq_one_letter_code
_entity_poly.pdbx_strand_id
1 'polypeptide(L)'
;QYVGTYIAWQVNSNGWWGEGEVKFFIDGDDEYPTICGTGTEDYFGGAWNFEHPQGEYGLYSTAYQGLTQVIKPDGLYRANTRFSMYRWHITDPIYFDKDLRVTIQALGWRSKDRYLPLQDNIYSVAYWYQSEPHKSFFKEFDYDELEVN
;
A
#
# COMPACT_ATOMS: atom_id res chain seq x y z
N GLN A 1 8.43 -17.20 0.58
CA GLN A 1 7.51 -16.72 1.63
C GLN A 1 7.61 -15.21 1.78
N TYR A 2 6.50 -14.51 1.52
CA TYR A 2 6.35 -13.08 1.79
C TYR A 2 5.92 -12.86 3.25
N VAL A 3 6.58 -11.91 3.93
CA VAL A 3 6.41 -11.68 5.37
C VAL A 3 5.96 -10.27 5.71
N GLY A 4 5.76 -9.39 4.72
CA GLY A 4 5.09 -8.13 4.94
C GLY A 4 5.61 -6.98 4.09
N THR A 5 5.03 -5.81 4.33
CA THR A 5 5.40 -4.57 3.66
C THR A 5 5.19 -3.37 4.55
N TYR A 6 6.03 -2.36 4.32
CA TYR A 6 5.78 -0.98 4.70
C TYR A 6 5.38 -0.21 3.45
N ILE A 7 4.38 0.68 3.57
CA ILE A 7 3.96 1.60 2.51
C ILE A 7 3.89 3.02 3.07
N ALA A 8 4.51 3.95 2.34
CA ALA A 8 4.25 5.39 2.45
C ALA A 8 3.41 5.84 1.27
N TRP A 9 2.35 6.60 1.55
CA TRP A 9 1.40 7.06 0.54
C TRP A 9 1.14 8.55 0.67
N GLN A 10 1.49 9.34 -0.33
CA GLN A 10 1.10 10.75 -0.44
C GLN A 10 -0.08 10.87 -1.40
N VAL A 11 -1.16 11.47 -0.93
CA VAL A 11 -2.38 11.63 -1.72
C VAL A 11 -2.35 12.94 -2.51
N ASN A 12 -2.58 12.87 -3.82
CA ASN A 12 -2.55 13.99 -4.75
C ASN A 12 -3.95 14.41 -5.23
N SER A 13 -5.01 13.71 -4.81
CA SER A 13 -6.40 13.98 -5.17
C SER A 13 -7.29 14.19 -3.94
N ASN A 14 -8.40 14.92 -4.10
CA ASN A 14 -9.41 15.06 -3.05
C ASN A 14 -10.32 13.83 -2.98
N GLY A 15 -10.82 13.54 -1.79
CA GLY A 15 -11.72 12.41 -1.53
C GLY A 15 -11.00 11.22 -0.89
N TRP A 16 -11.73 10.13 -0.70
CA TRP A 16 -11.15 8.90 -0.17
C TRP A 16 -10.28 8.22 -1.23
N TRP A 17 -9.09 7.77 -0.82
CA TRP A 17 -8.01 7.32 -1.68
C TRP A 17 -7.70 5.82 -1.56
N GLY A 18 -8.27 5.15 -0.56
CA GLY A 18 -7.88 3.79 -0.17
C GLY A 18 -8.78 2.67 -0.68
N GLU A 19 -9.59 2.87 -1.71
CA GLU A 19 -10.47 1.81 -2.26
C GLU A 19 -9.71 0.71 -3.01
N GLY A 20 -8.43 0.93 -3.32
CA GLY A 20 -7.66 0.03 -4.16
C GLY A 20 -7.34 -1.31 -3.51
N GLU A 21 -7.54 -2.39 -4.26
CA GLU A 21 -7.31 -3.75 -3.79
C GLU A 21 -5.81 -4.06 -3.72
N VAL A 22 -5.40 -4.80 -2.69
CA VAL A 22 -4.10 -5.49 -2.64
C VAL A 22 -4.26 -6.89 -3.21
N LYS A 23 -3.43 -7.25 -4.19
CA LYS A 23 -3.53 -8.50 -4.95
C LYS A 23 -2.23 -9.28 -4.89
N PHE A 24 -2.33 -10.58 -4.67
CA PHE A 24 -1.21 -11.53 -4.71
C PHE A 24 -1.44 -12.53 -5.83
N PHE A 25 -0.55 -12.49 -6.82
CA PHE A 25 -0.46 -13.45 -7.91
C PHE A 25 0.64 -14.44 -7.53
N ILE A 26 0.29 -15.71 -7.41
CA ILE A 26 1.14 -16.75 -6.84
C ILE A 26 1.37 -17.84 -7.89
N ASP A 27 2.63 -18.24 -8.07
CA ASP A 27 3.03 -19.43 -8.83
C ASP A 27 2.46 -19.57 -10.24
N GLY A 28 2.52 -18.48 -11.00
CA GLY A 28 2.12 -18.43 -12.41
C GLY A 28 0.75 -17.78 -12.67
N ASP A 29 0.07 -17.26 -11.64
CA ASP A 29 -1.12 -16.41 -11.81
C ASP A 29 -0.84 -15.21 -12.74
N ASP A 30 -1.71 -14.99 -13.72
CA ASP A 30 -1.56 -13.92 -14.72
C ASP A 30 -2.64 -12.83 -14.61
N GLU A 31 -3.86 -13.09 -15.07
CA GLU A 31 -4.99 -12.17 -15.09
C GLU A 31 -5.71 -12.13 -13.74
N TYR A 32 -5.80 -13.28 -13.07
CA TYR A 32 -6.55 -13.44 -11.82
C TYR A 32 -5.62 -13.77 -10.66
N PRO A 33 -5.63 -12.97 -9.57
CA PRO A 33 -4.82 -13.26 -8.40
C PRO A 33 -5.45 -14.35 -7.54
N THR A 34 -4.62 -15.20 -6.92
CA THR A 34 -5.05 -16.15 -5.89
C THR A 34 -5.63 -15.43 -4.65
N ILE A 35 -5.06 -14.29 -4.26
CA ILE A 35 -5.57 -13.47 -3.15
C ILE A 35 -5.92 -12.08 -3.65
N CYS A 36 -7.18 -11.67 -3.44
CA CYS A 36 -7.69 -10.34 -3.76
C CYS A 36 -8.29 -9.71 -2.50
N GLY A 37 -7.72 -8.59 -2.07
CA GLY A 37 -8.27 -7.77 -0.98
C GLY A 37 -9.45 -6.93 -1.44
N THR A 38 -10.03 -6.17 -0.52
CA THR A 38 -11.23 -5.36 -0.73
C THR A 38 -10.96 -3.85 -0.73
N GLY A 39 -9.84 -3.43 -0.15
CA GLY A 39 -9.43 -2.04 -0.02
C GLY A 39 -8.02 -1.95 0.54
N THR A 40 -7.40 -0.79 0.39
CA THR A 40 -6.07 -0.51 0.93
C THR A 40 -6.14 -0.40 2.44
N GLU A 41 -7.18 0.25 2.98
CA GLU A 41 -7.39 0.31 4.43
C GLU A 41 -7.63 -1.06 5.03
N ASP A 42 -8.43 -1.88 4.36
CA ASP A 42 -8.78 -3.22 4.82
C ASP A 42 -7.52 -4.10 4.89
N TYR A 43 -6.64 -3.99 3.90
CA TYR A 43 -5.38 -4.71 3.91
C TYR A 43 -4.49 -4.30 5.08
N PHE A 44 -4.50 -3.03 5.51
CA PHE A 44 -3.70 -2.60 6.66
C PHE A 44 -4.39 -2.82 8.01
N GLY A 45 -5.63 -3.32 8.06
CA GLY A 45 -6.37 -3.56 9.30
C GLY A 45 -7.21 -2.37 9.76
N GLY A 46 -7.43 -1.41 8.86
CA GLY A 46 -8.42 -0.36 9.01
C GLY A 46 -9.81 -0.80 8.56
N ALA A 47 -10.74 0.15 8.63
CA ALA A 47 -12.07 0.09 8.04
C ALA A 47 -12.58 1.54 7.95
N TRP A 48 -13.64 1.78 7.17
CA TRP A 48 -14.34 3.07 7.14
C TRP A 48 -13.38 4.24 6.98
N ASN A 49 -12.53 4.19 5.97
CA ASN A 49 -11.59 5.26 5.63
C ASN A 49 -10.51 5.55 6.70
N PHE A 50 -10.27 4.60 7.62
CA PHE A 50 -9.52 4.81 8.87
C PHE A 50 -10.10 5.91 9.78
N GLU A 51 -11.37 6.27 9.61
CA GLU A 51 -11.98 7.39 10.32
C GLU A 51 -12.34 7.00 11.77
N HIS A 52 -11.57 7.50 12.73
CA HIS A 52 -11.86 7.33 14.16
C HIS A 52 -11.07 8.33 15.03
N PRO A 53 -11.72 9.26 15.75
CA PRO A 53 -13.17 9.53 15.75
C PRO A 53 -13.63 10.12 14.41
N GLN A 54 -14.95 10.31 14.26
CA GLN A 54 -15.53 10.94 13.08
C GLN A 54 -14.83 12.30 12.78
N GLY A 55 -14.42 12.49 11.54
CA GLY A 55 -13.67 13.64 11.04
C GLY A 55 -12.15 13.51 11.12
N GLU A 56 -11.61 12.42 11.68
CA GLU A 56 -10.17 12.25 11.91
C GLU A 56 -9.67 10.85 11.54
N TYR A 57 -8.44 10.78 11.02
CA TYR A 57 -7.75 9.51 10.85
C TYR A 57 -7.32 8.94 12.21
N GLY A 58 -7.81 7.76 12.54
CA GLY A 58 -7.46 7.00 13.74
C GLY A 58 -6.12 6.31 13.56
N LEU A 59 -5.06 6.87 14.14
CA LEU A 59 -3.76 6.22 14.18
C LEU A 59 -3.80 5.01 15.12
N TYR A 60 -3.12 3.94 14.74
CA TYR A 60 -2.95 2.76 15.57
C TYR A 60 -1.66 2.02 15.24
N SER A 61 -1.19 1.25 16.21
CA SER A 61 0.00 0.42 16.08
C SER A 61 -0.21 -0.87 16.87
N THR A 62 -0.04 -1.99 16.18
CA THR A 62 -0.13 -3.32 16.77
C THR A 62 1.13 -4.12 16.46
N ALA A 63 1.25 -5.35 16.97
CA ALA A 63 2.39 -6.19 16.66
C ALA A 63 2.56 -6.47 15.15
N TYR A 64 1.45 -6.51 14.39
CA TYR A 64 1.47 -7.00 13.01
C TYR A 64 0.98 -5.99 11.98
N GLN A 65 0.24 -4.95 12.36
CA GLN A 65 -0.24 -3.94 11.40
C GLN A 65 -0.48 -2.58 12.06
N GLY A 66 -0.47 -1.52 11.27
CA GLY A 66 -0.66 -0.16 11.78
C GLY A 66 -0.78 0.90 10.70
N LEU A 67 -1.53 1.96 11.02
CA LEU A 67 -1.44 3.29 10.42
C LEU A 67 -0.74 4.19 11.45
N THR A 68 0.59 4.30 11.36
CA THR A 68 1.41 4.90 12.42
C THR A 68 1.62 6.39 12.28
N GLN A 69 1.47 6.93 11.08
CA GLN A 69 1.68 8.34 10.84
C GLN A 69 0.70 8.86 9.80
N VAL A 70 0.13 10.02 10.11
CA VAL A 70 -0.61 10.85 9.16
C VAL A 70 -0.03 12.26 9.25
N ILE A 71 0.69 12.67 8.21
CA ILE A 71 1.22 14.03 8.08
C ILE A 71 0.15 14.84 7.36
N LYS A 72 -0.48 15.76 8.09
CA LYS A 72 -1.49 16.68 7.54
C LYS A 72 -0.81 17.81 6.75
N PRO A 73 -1.48 18.34 5.71
CA PRO A 73 -1.00 19.53 5.03
C PRO A 73 -0.94 20.73 5.99
N ASP A 74 0.01 21.64 5.75
CA ASP A 74 0.15 22.89 6.50
C ASP A 74 -0.49 24.11 5.81
N GLY A 75 -0.99 23.91 4.59
CA GLY A 75 -1.66 24.94 3.80
C GLY A 75 -0.72 25.98 3.19
N LEU A 76 0.61 25.83 3.31
CA LEU A 76 1.59 26.75 2.75
C LEU A 76 2.59 26.04 1.82
N TYR A 77 3.39 25.12 2.36
CA TYR A 77 4.44 24.41 1.63
C TYR A 77 4.22 22.89 1.58
N ARG A 78 3.39 22.35 2.48
CA ARG A 78 2.95 20.95 2.48
C ARG A 78 1.49 20.93 2.12
N ALA A 79 1.21 20.70 0.84
CA ALA A 79 -0.15 20.69 0.29
C ALA A 79 -0.85 19.33 0.44
N ASN A 80 -0.11 18.24 0.61
CA ASN A 80 -0.64 16.88 0.56
C ASN A 80 -0.60 16.19 1.92
N THR A 81 -1.62 15.36 2.17
CA THR A 81 -1.61 14.42 3.29
C THR A 81 -0.72 13.22 2.95
N ARG A 82 0.07 12.75 3.92
CA ARG A 82 0.93 11.56 3.77
C ARG A 82 0.65 10.54 4.86
N PHE A 83 0.64 9.28 4.48
CA PHE A 83 0.32 8.14 5.34
C PHE A 83 1.52 7.21 5.44
N SER A 84 1.75 6.63 6.61
CA SER A 84 2.69 5.54 6.83
C SER A 84 1.94 4.35 7.40
N MET A 85 1.99 3.22 6.68
CA MET A 85 1.29 1.99 7.03
C MET A 85 2.23 0.80 6.95
N TYR A 86 1.97 -0.22 7.78
CA TYR A 86 2.68 -1.49 7.69
C TYR A 86 1.75 -2.67 7.94
N ARG A 87 2.11 -3.81 7.35
CA ARG A 87 1.54 -5.12 7.66
C ARG A 87 2.61 -6.20 7.60
N TRP A 88 2.69 -6.99 8.66
CA TRP A 88 3.61 -8.10 8.86
C TRP A 88 2.85 -9.42 8.85
N HIS A 89 3.12 -10.24 7.85
CA HIS A 89 2.58 -11.59 7.71
C HIS A 89 3.46 -12.60 8.46
N ILE A 90 3.58 -12.43 9.78
CA ILE A 90 4.40 -13.30 10.64
C ILE A 90 3.64 -14.58 10.99
N THR A 91 2.42 -14.42 11.51
CA THR A 91 1.54 -15.54 11.90
C THR A 91 0.70 -16.07 10.74
N ASP A 92 0.58 -15.27 9.67
CA ASP A 92 -0.20 -15.52 8.46
C ASP A 92 0.63 -15.34 7.18
N PRO A 93 1.80 -16.00 7.05
CA PRO A 93 2.67 -15.81 5.91
C PRO A 93 2.08 -16.25 4.58
N ILE A 94 2.46 -15.53 3.52
CA ILE A 94 2.03 -15.83 2.15
C ILE A 94 3.14 -16.62 1.46
N TYR A 95 2.88 -17.90 1.21
CA TYR A 95 3.82 -18.81 0.56
C TYR A 95 3.71 -18.76 -0.96
N PHE A 96 4.81 -19.10 -1.61
CA PHE A 96 4.96 -19.24 -3.06
C PHE A 96 6.12 -20.20 -3.31
N ASP A 97 6.04 -21.00 -4.38
CA ASP A 97 7.04 -21.99 -4.76
C ASP A 97 7.95 -21.51 -5.90
N LYS A 98 7.40 -20.77 -6.87
CA LYS A 98 8.07 -20.36 -8.11
C LYS A 98 8.20 -18.85 -8.23
N ASP A 99 7.08 -18.14 -8.12
CA ASP A 99 7.04 -16.70 -8.32
C ASP A 99 5.91 -16.05 -7.52
N LEU A 100 6.14 -14.79 -7.18
CA LEU A 100 5.20 -13.95 -6.47
C LEU A 100 5.20 -12.56 -7.10
N ARG A 101 4.02 -12.08 -7.48
CA ARG A 101 3.79 -10.68 -7.82
C ARG A 101 2.74 -10.11 -6.88
N VAL A 102 3.09 -9.05 -6.17
CA VAL A 102 2.19 -8.32 -5.29
C VAL A 102 1.92 -6.95 -5.89
N THR A 103 0.66 -6.56 -5.97
CA THR A 103 0.27 -5.25 -6.50
C THR A 103 -0.73 -4.59 -5.57
N ILE A 104 -0.71 -3.26 -5.52
CA ILE A 104 -1.74 -2.44 -4.88
C ILE A 104 -2.29 -1.47 -5.92
N GLN A 105 -3.61 -1.33 -5.97
CA GLN A 105 -4.23 -0.37 -6.87
C GLN A 105 -4.23 1.03 -6.25
N ALA A 106 -3.81 2.03 -7.00
CA ALA A 106 -4.01 3.43 -6.63
C ALA A 106 -5.42 3.85 -7.07
N LEU A 107 -6.42 3.60 -6.22
CA LEU A 107 -7.84 3.79 -6.54
C LEU A 107 -8.59 4.46 -5.40
N GLY A 108 -9.29 5.55 -5.71
CA GLY A 108 -10.13 6.29 -4.76
C GLY A 108 -11.55 6.50 -5.28
N TRP A 109 -12.33 7.30 -4.55
CA TRP A 109 -13.69 7.69 -4.97
C TRP A 109 -13.71 8.95 -5.84
N ARG A 110 -14.51 8.89 -6.91
CA ARG A 110 -14.98 10.03 -7.69
C ARG A 110 -16.47 10.24 -7.45
N SER A 111 -16.95 11.44 -7.77
CA SER A 111 -18.38 11.76 -7.80
C SER A 111 -19.21 10.78 -8.66
N LYS A 112 -20.46 10.57 -8.24
CA LYS A 112 -21.47 9.72 -8.91
C LYS A 112 -21.09 8.24 -8.92
N ASP A 113 -20.66 7.72 -7.77
CA ASP A 113 -20.38 6.29 -7.55
C ASP A 113 -19.38 5.69 -8.55
N ARG A 114 -18.37 6.48 -8.91
CA ARG A 114 -17.32 6.05 -9.84
C ARG A 114 -15.99 6.02 -9.12
N TYR A 115 -15.14 5.08 -9.51
CA TYR A 115 -13.76 5.07 -9.04
C TYR A 115 -12.91 6.14 -9.75
N LEU A 116 -11.90 6.62 -9.04
CA LEU A 116 -10.85 7.51 -9.51
C LEU A 116 -9.53 6.74 -9.52
N PRO A 117 -8.97 6.41 -10.69
CA PRO A 117 -7.56 6.02 -10.78
C PRO A 117 -6.68 7.18 -10.29
N LEU A 118 -5.87 6.93 -9.27
CA LEU A 118 -5.06 7.93 -8.59
C LEU A 118 -3.68 8.07 -9.25
N GLN A 119 -3.10 9.26 -9.14
CA GLN A 119 -1.72 9.56 -9.52
C GLN A 119 -0.97 10.04 -8.27
N ASP A 120 -0.96 9.16 -7.27
CA ASP A 120 -0.42 9.41 -5.95
C ASP A 120 1.05 8.99 -5.87
N ASN A 121 1.82 9.62 -4.97
CA ASN A 121 3.22 9.26 -4.76
C ASN A 121 3.28 8.15 -3.71
N ILE A 122 3.61 6.93 -4.16
CA ILE A 122 3.58 5.71 -3.35
C ILE A 122 4.97 5.11 -3.28
N TYR A 123 5.44 4.85 -2.06
CA TYR A 123 6.73 4.22 -1.79
C TYR A 123 6.50 2.97 -0.95
N SER A 124 7.23 1.89 -1.22
CA SER A 124 7.06 0.65 -0.48
C SER A 124 8.38 -0.08 -0.25
N VAL A 125 8.42 -0.87 0.82
CA VAL A 125 9.48 -1.84 1.10
C VAL A 125 8.81 -3.17 1.39
N ALA A 126 9.06 -4.16 0.53
CA ALA A 126 8.59 -5.52 0.72
C ALA A 126 9.66 -6.37 1.43
N TYR A 127 9.20 -7.27 2.29
CA TYR A 127 10.06 -8.19 3.04
C TYR A 127 9.63 -9.64 2.74
N TRP A 128 10.57 -10.47 2.34
CA TRP A 128 10.33 -11.88 2.03
C TRP A 128 11.58 -12.73 2.23
N TYR A 129 11.36 -14.04 2.34
CA TYR A 129 12.40 -15.06 2.30
C TYR A 129 12.19 -15.94 1.08
N GLN A 130 13.27 -16.32 0.42
CA GLN A 130 13.26 -17.29 -0.68
C GLN A 130 14.51 -18.16 -0.64
N SER A 131 14.43 -19.33 -1.28
CA SER A 131 15.60 -20.16 -1.53
C SER A 131 16.45 -19.57 -2.67
N GLU A 132 17.75 -19.84 -2.62
CA GLU A 132 18.68 -19.52 -3.69
C GLU A 132 18.52 -20.49 -4.88
N PRO A 133 18.84 -20.06 -6.12
CA PRO A 133 19.30 -18.72 -6.49
C PRO A 133 18.16 -17.70 -6.62
N HIS A 134 18.41 -16.44 -6.23
CA HIS A 134 17.51 -15.32 -6.49
C HIS A 134 17.89 -14.48 -7.74
N LYS A 135 16.94 -13.72 -8.27
CA LYS A 135 17.23 -12.70 -9.30
C LYS A 135 18.01 -11.54 -8.68
N SER A 136 18.88 -10.89 -9.44
CA SER A 136 19.53 -9.66 -8.96
C SER A 136 18.48 -8.59 -8.66
N PHE A 137 18.60 -7.96 -7.49
CA PHE A 137 17.68 -6.90 -7.03
C PHE A 137 18.21 -5.49 -7.33
N PHE A 138 19.37 -5.37 -7.97
CA PHE A 138 19.94 -4.06 -8.30
C PHE A 138 19.16 -3.42 -9.44
N LYS A 139 18.36 -2.41 -9.08
CA LYS A 139 17.95 -1.35 -9.98
C LYS A 139 18.57 -0.06 -9.43
N GLU A 140 19.55 0.47 -10.13
CA GLU A 140 20.01 1.84 -9.86
C GLU A 140 18.91 2.78 -10.37
N PHE A 141 18.51 3.71 -9.51
CA PHE A 141 17.70 4.85 -9.90
C PHE A 141 18.60 6.07 -9.87
N ASP A 142 18.56 6.89 -10.92
CA ASP A 142 19.27 8.16 -10.89
C ASP A 142 18.51 9.22 -10.07
N TYR A 143 19.15 10.37 -9.83
CA TYR A 143 18.54 11.45 -9.04
C TYR A 143 17.24 11.96 -9.69
N ASP A 144 17.20 12.05 -11.02
CA ASP A 144 16.06 12.59 -11.76
C ASP A 144 14.88 11.60 -11.74
N GLU A 145 15.14 10.28 -11.76
CA GLU A 145 14.15 9.22 -11.58
C GLU A 145 13.56 9.18 -10.16
N LEU A 146 14.33 9.62 -9.16
CA LEU A 146 13.87 9.74 -7.77
C LEU A 146 13.21 11.09 -7.48
N GLU A 147 13.33 12.06 -8.37
CA GLU A 147 12.72 13.38 -8.24
C GLU A 147 11.23 13.30 -8.61
N VAL A 148 10.45 12.67 -7.73
CA VAL A 148 8.99 12.57 -7.88
C VAL A 148 8.34 13.80 -7.24
N ASN A 149 7.68 14.63 -8.06
CA ASN A 149 6.86 15.77 -7.63
C ASN A 149 5.44 15.35 -7.26
#